data_AF-A0A932BXE9-F1
#
_entry.id   AF-A0A932BXE9-F1
#
_cell.length_a   1.000
_cell.length_b   1.000
_cell.length_c   1.000
_cell.angle_alpha   90.00
_cell.angle_beta   90.00
_cell.angle_gamma   90.00
#
_symmetry.space_group_name_H-M   'P 1'
#
loop_
_entity.id
_entity.type
_entity.pdbx_description
1 polymer ?
#
loop_
_entity_poly.entity_id
_entity_poly.type
_entity_poly.pdbx_seq_one_letter_code
_entity_poly.pdbx_strand_id
1 'polypeptide(L)'
;MPKSTARTLGPWAALLALGIAVVAPVASVAGAPSGALRATVDGRPIPLAAVGSLYCHDLDYPLIRCFRDESALRADEERAAALVGSGATLWVTWYRDASYGGPAFDAAWSWPDLATINWSRQISSFRSYSGANPRWYVLPNYAGGVSVS
;
A
#
# COMPACT_ATOMS: atom_id res chain seq x y z
N MET A 1 77.35 20.21 -33.32
CA MET A 1 77.00 19.02 -34.15
C MET A 1 77.44 17.78 -33.37
N PRO A 2 76.65 16.70 -33.16
CA PRO A 2 75.54 16.12 -33.95
C PRO A 2 74.15 16.16 -33.22
N LYS A 3 73.02 16.35 -33.91
CA LYS A 3 72.08 15.38 -34.55
C LYS A 3 71.26 14.47 -33.62
N SER A 4 70.03 14.93 -33.36
CA SER A 4 68.72 14.25 -33.44
C SER A 4 68.53 12.82 -32.91
N THR A 5 67.59 12.64 -31.97
CA THR A 5 66.58 11.57 -32.08
C THR A 5 65.33 11.90 -31.26
N ALA A 6 64.20 12.03 -31.96
CA ALA A 6 62.86 12.04 -31.39
C ALA A 6 62.36 10.60 -31.17
N ARG A 7 61.51 10.37 -30.16
CA ARG A 7 60.51 9.28 -30.11
C ARG A 7 59.36 9.69 -29.18
N THR A 8 58.30 10.23 -29.78
CA THR A 8 56.94 9.65 -29.83
C THR A 8 56.20 9.55 -28.50
N LEU A 9 55.34 10.55 -28.26
CA LEU A 9 54.25 10.56 -27.29
C LEU A 9 53.18 9.56 -27.73
N GLY A 10 52.81 8.61 -26.85
CA GLY A 10 51.66 7.73 -27.05
C GLY A 10 50.35 8.40 -26.61
N PRO A 11 49.23 8.16 -27.31
CA PRO A 11 47.91 8.44 -26.79
C PRO A 11 47.13 7.13 -26.62
N TRP A 12 47.37 6.42 -25.52
CA TRP A 12 46.45 5.40 -25.03
C TRP A 12 45.84 5.90 -23.73
N ALA A 13 44.73 6.63 -23.84
CA ALA A 13 43.79 6.82 -22.75
C ALA A 13 42.46 7.33 -23.32
N ALA A 14 41.76 6.47 -24.05
CA ALA A 14 40.35 6.67 -24.31
C ALA A 14 39.58 6.46 -22.99
N LEU A 15 39.32 7.54 -22.27
CA LEU A 15 38.42 7.57 -21.11
C LEU A 15 36.98 7.45 -21.62
N LEU A 16 36.48 6.23 -21.68
CA LEU A 16 35.04 5.91 -21.71
C LEU A 16 34.47 6.26 -20.33
N ALA A 17 33.96 7.49 -20.18
CA ALA A 17 33.10 7.84 -19.06
C ALA A 17 31.73 7.18 -19.30
N LEU A 18 31.57 5.97 -18.76
CA LEU A 18 30.33 5.21 -18.71
C LEU A 18 29.34 5.99 -17.85
N GLY A 19 28.41 6.71 -18.48
CA GLY A 19 27.31 7.37 -17.80
C GLY A 19 26.39 6.33 -17.17
N ILE A 20 26.53 6.09 -15.87
CA ILE A 20 25.56 5.34 -15.09
C ILE A 20 24.30 6.21 -15.00
N ALA A 21 23.32 5.93 -15.86
CA ALA A 21 21.98 6.45 -15.70
C ALA A 21 21.40 5.86 -14.40
N VAL A 22 21.42 6.66 -13.32
CA VAL A 22 20.70 6.33 -12.08
C VAL A 22 19.22 6.41 -12.41
N VAL A 23 18.63 5.28 -12.80
CA VAL A 23 17.19 5.13 -12.88
C VAL A 23 16.70 5.09 -11.43
N ALA A 24 16.37 6.26 -10.88
CA ALA A 24 15.71 6.33 -9.59
C ALA A 24 14.38 5.55 -9.70
N PRO A 25 14.07 4.64 -8.76
CA PRO A 25 12.76 4.01 -8.72
C PRO A 25 11.74 5.11 -8.46
N VAL A 26 10.92 5.42 -9.46
CA VAL A 26 9.70 6.19 -9.27
C VAL A 26 8.81 5.31 -8.41
N ALA A 27 8.81 5.57 -7.10
CA ALA A 27 7.80 5.03 -6.21
C ALA A 27 6.47 5.60 -6.72
N SER A 28 5.70 4.77 -7.43
CA SER A 28 4.30 5.05 -7.72
C SER A 28 3.59 5.14 -6.38
N VAL A 29 3.55 6.34 -5.80
CA VAL A 29 2.53 6.71 -4.84
C VAL A 29 1.22 6.59 -5.62
N ALA A 30 0.53 5.46 -5.45
CA ALA A 30 -0.85 5.33 -5.86
C ALA A 30 -1.60 6.46 -5.13
N GLY A 31 -1.76 7.59 -5.83
CA GLY A 31 -2.48 8.75 -5.32
C GLY A 31 -3.91 8.31 -5.11
N ALA A 32 -4.38 8.40 -3.87
CA ALA A 32 -5.77 8.17 -3.54
C ALA A 32 -6.66 9.01 -4.49
N PRO A 33 -7.61 8.42 -5.25
CA PRO A 33 -8.49 9.17 -6.12
C PRO A 33 -9.24 10.28 -5.37
N SER A 34 -9.45 11.40 -6.05
CA SER A 34 -9.91 12.71 -5.52
C SER A 34 -11.38 12.78 -5.11
N GLY A 35 -12.04 11.64 -4.85
CA GLY A 35 -13.40 11.60 -4.33
C GLY A 35 -13.42 11.74 -2.81
N ALA A 36 -14.44 12.42 -2.27
CA ALA A 36 -14.67 12.44 -0.83
C ALA A 36 -14.88 11.00 -0.33
N LEU A 37 -14.07 10.61 0.66
CA LEU A 37 -14.13 9.29 1.28
C LEU A 37 -15.53 9.03 1.85
N ARG A 38 -16.08 7.86 1.55
CA ARG A 38 -17.44 7.47 1.95
C ARG A 38 -17.43 6.04 2.47
N ALA A 39 -18.40 5.74 3.34
CA ALA A 39 -18.61 4.38 3.83
C ALA A 39 -20.08 3.99 3.74
N THR A 40 -20.33 2.71 3.48
CA THR A 40 -21.67 2.12 3.48
C THR A 40 -21.71 0.85 4.30
N VAL A 41 -22.85 0.52 4.92
CA VAL A 41 -23.15 -0.80 5.46
C VAL A 41 -24.36 -1.35 4.74
N ASP A 42 -24.24 -2.53 4.13
CA ASP A 42 -25.33 -3.15 3.36
C ASP A 42 -25.95 -2.19 2.32
N GLY A 43 -25.11 -1.39 1.66
CA GLY A 43 -25.51 -0.39 0.66
C GLY A 43 -26.07 0.94 1.21
N ARG A 44 -26.15 1.12 2.54
CA ARG A 44 -26.63 2.36 3.17
C ARG A 44 -25.47 3.21 3.68
N PRO A 45 -25.46 4.54 3.47
CA PRO A 45 -24.40 5.41 3.99
C PRO A 45 -24.27 5.33 5.51
N ILE A 46 -23.04 5.33 6.01
CA ILE A 46 -22.70 5.37 7.44
C ILE A 46 -21.65 6.46 7.71
N PRO A 47 -21.57 7.01 8.95
CA PRO A 47 -20.47 7.86 9.34
C PRO A 47 -19.15 7.06 9.35
N LEU A 48 -18.05 7.69 8.94
CA LEU A 48 -16.72 7.04 8.92
C LEU A 48 -16.28 6.52 10.30
N ALA A 49 -16.75 7.15 11.38
CA ALA A 49 -16.49 6.70 12.75
C ALA A 49 -17.02 5.28 13.05
N ALA A 50 -18.02 4.80 12.30
CA ALA A 50 -18.58 3.46 12.45
C ALA A 50 -17.74 2.36 11.77
N VAL A 51 -16.83 2.71 10.84
CA VAL A 51 -16.03 1.74 10.06
C VAL A 51 -15.20 0.85 10.98
N GLY A 52 -14.51 1.44 11.97
CA GLY A 52 -13.75 0.69 12.96
C GLY A 52 -14.56 -0.33 13.75
N SER A 53 -15.91 -0.21 13.77
CA SER A 53 -16.81 -1.12 14.49
C SER A 53 -17.28 -2.35 13.68
N LEU A 54 -17.03 -2.40 12.37
CA LEU A 54 -17.64 -3.33 11.40
C LEU A 54 -16.61 -4.17 10.62
N TYR A 55 -17.11 -5.08 9.77
CA TYR A 55 -16.32 -5.85 8.81
C TYR A 55 -16.33 -5.11 7.48
N CYS A 56 -15.19 -4.64 6.97
CA CYS A 56 -15.16 -3.77 5.80
C CYS A 56 -14.03 -4.12 4.82
N HIS A 57 -14.16 -3.67 3.57
CA HIS A 57 -13.06 -3.62 2.61
C HIS A 57 -13.08 -2.29 1.83
N ASP A 58 -11.96 -1.96 1.18
CA ASP A 58 -11.80 -0.76 0.34
C ASP A 58 -11.51 -1.05 -1.14
N LEU A 59 -11.87 -2.25 -1.63
CA LEU A 59 -11.76 -2.61 -3.05
C LEU A 59 -12.38 -1.57 -4.01
N ASP A 60 -13.43 -0.86 -3.58
CA ASP A 60 -14.15 0.17 -4.33
C ASP A 60 -13.71 1.62 -3.96
N TYR A 61 -12.50 1.81 -3.43
CA TYR A 61 -12.00 3.11 -2.98
C TYR A 61 -12.27 4.23 -4.02
N PRO A 62 -12.82 5.40 -3.62
CA PRO A 62 -12.94 5.94 -2.25
C PRO A 62 -14.22 5.53 -1.49
N LEU A 63 -14.91 4.47 -1.91
CA LEU A 63 -15.99 3.87 -1.14
C LEU A 63 -15.48 2.70 -0.29
N ILE A 64 -15.70 2.80 1.02
CA ILE A 64 -15.55 1.67 1.95
C ILE A 64 -16.89 0.94 2.03
N ARG A 65 -16.86 -0.37 1.81
CA ARG A 65 -18.04 -1.24 1.94
C ARG A 65 -17.89 -2.04 3.22
N CYS A 66 -18.89 -1.93 4.07
CA CYS A 66 -18.95 -2.58 5.36
C CYS A 66 -20.14 -3.51 5.47
N PHE A 67 -20.02 -4.45 6.39
CA PHE A 67 -20.93 -5.54 6.65
C PHE A 67 -20.99 -5.78 8.16
N ARG A 68 -22.09 -6.40 8.61
CA ARG A 68 -22.32 -6.65 10.04
C ARG A 68 -21.60 -7.89 10.55
N ASP A 69 -21.24 -8.77 9.64
CA ASP A 69 -20.56 -10.03 9.94
C ASP A 69 -19.54 -10.36 8.85
N GLU A 70 -18.60 -11.22 9.21
CA GLU A 70 -17.50 -11.64 8.34
C GLU A 70 -17.98 -12.42 7.12
N SER A 71 -19.06 -13.20 7.26
CA SER A 71 -19.55 -14.03 6.15
C SER A 71 -20.07 -13.18 4.98
N ALA A 72 -20.74 -12.08 5.30
CA ALA A 72 -21.19 -11.10 4.32
C ALA A 72 -20.03 -10.35 3.66
N LEU A 73 -18.98 -10.02 4.42
CA LEU A 73 -17.74 -9.44 3.87
C LEU A 73 -17.12 -10.37 2.82
N ARG A 74 -16.86 -11.64 3.19
CA ARG A 74 -16.22 -12.62 2.31
C ARG A 74 -17.03 -12.90 1.05
N ALA A 75 -18.35 -13.01 1.18
CA ALA A 75 -19.23 -13.21 0.03
C ALA A 75 -19.22 -12.02 -0.95
N ASP A 76 -19.02 -10.80 -0.46
CA ASP A 76 -18.93 -9.62 -1.33
C ASP A 76 -17.57 -9.51 -2.03
N GLU A 77 -16.48 -9.84 -1.33
CA GLU A 77 -15.13 -9.91 -1.91
C GLU A 77 -15.05 -10.95 -3.04
N GLU A 78 -15.67 -12.12 -2.86
CA GLU A 78 -15.76 -13.14 -3.90
C GLU A 78 -16.50 -12.61 -5.15
N ARG A 79 -17.57 -11.84 -4.95
CA ARG A 79 -18.29 -11.19 -6.06
C ARG A 79 -17.44 -10.11 -6.72
N ALA A 80 -16.75 -9.30 -5.95
CA ALA A 80 -15.87 -8.26 -6.47
C ALA A 80 -14.71 -8.87 -7.28
N ALA A 81 -14.10 -9.95 -6.79
CA ALA A 81 -13.06 -10.69 -7.49
C ALA A 81 -13.55 -11.29 -8.81
N ALA A 82 -14.81 -11.75 -8.87
CA ALA A 82 -15.42 -12.26 -10.10
C ALA A 82 -15.67 -11.18 -11.17
N LEU A 83 -15.86 -9.91 -10.75
CA LEU A 83 -16.13 -8.79 -11.65
C LEU A 83 -14.85 -8.09 -12.13
N VAL A 84 -13.81 -8.07 -11.30
CA VAL A 84 -12.62 -7.24 -11.50
C VAL A 84 -11.43 -8.14 -11.81
N GLY A 85 -11.21 -8.44 -13.08
CA GLY A 85 -10.14 -9.32 -13.56
C GLY A 85 -8.69 -8.86 -13.37
N SER A 86 -8.33 -8.01 -12.38
CA SER A 86 -6.93 -7.75 -11.87
C SER A 86 -6.67 -6.41 -11.16
N GLY A 87 -7.65 -5.52 -10.94
CA GLY A 87 -7.37 -4.13 -10.54
C GLY A 87 -7.09 -3.86 -9.06
N ALA A 88 -7.86 -4.46 -8.13
CA ALA A 88 -7.74 -4.23 -6.69
C ALA A 88 -7.47 -5.56 -5.99
N THR A 89 -6.25 -5.73 -5.49
CA THR A 89 -5.83 -6.92 -4.76
C THR A 89 -5.73 -6.57 -3.29
N LEU A 90 -6.39 -7.35 -2.42
CA LEU A 90 -6.24 -7.20 -0.98
C LEU A 90 -4.78 -7.46 -0.58
N TRP A 91 -4.22 -6.56 0.23
CA TRP A 91 -2.84 -6.65 0.70
C TRP A 91 -2.77 -7.14 2.14
N VAL A 92 -3.68 -6.69 2.98
CA VAL A 92 -3.68 -7.00 4.40
C VAL A 92 -5.08 -6.93 4.98
N THR A 93 -5.40 -7.86 5.87
CA THR A 93 -6.54 -7.73 6.78
C THR A 93 -6.06 -7.25 8.14
N TRP A 94 -6.71 -6.23 8.67
CA TRP A 94 -6.58 -5.79 10.05
C TRP A 94 -7.72 -6.36 10.88
N TYR A 95 -7.42 -6.87 12.07
CA TYR A 95 -8.41 -7.39 13.00
C TYR A 95 -8.39 -6.58 14.28
N ARG A 96 -9.58 -6.29 14.81
CA ARG A 96 -9.69 -5.58 16.09
C ARG A 96 -9.15 -6.42 17.23
N ASP A 97 -9.43 -7.72 17.23
CA ASP A 97 -9.07 -8.60 18.34
C ASP A 97 -7.80 -9.40 18.02
N ALA A 98 -7.21 -9.99 19.07
CA ALA A 98 -6.09 -10.91 18.91
C ALA A 98 -6.53 -12.18 18.17
N SER A 99 -5.55 -12.95 17.67
CA SER A 99 -5.80 -14.25 17.01
C SER A 99 -6.74 -14.19 15.80
N TYR A 100 -6.73 -13.08 15.06
CA TYR A 100 -7.54 -12.85 13.85
C TYR A 100 -9.06 -12.84 14.12
N GLY A 101 -9.47 -12.26 15.26
CA GLY A 101 -10.86 -12.20 15.68
C GLY A 101 -11.51 -10.82 15.58
N GLY A 102 -12.84 -10.84 15.70
CA GLY A 102 -13.64 -9.63 15.76
C GLY A 102 -13.72 -8.89 14.43
N PRO A 103 -14.21 -7.65 14.45
CA PRO A 103 -14.40 -6.90 13.22
C PRO A 103 -13.07 -6.64 12.52
N ALA A 104 -13.14 -6.66 11.19
CA ALA A 104 -11.97 -6.72 10.32
C ALA A 104 -12.02 -5.67 9.21
N PHE A 105 -10.87 -5.27 8.72
CA PHE A 105 -10.74 -4.39 7.57
C PHE A 105 -9.76 -4.97 6.55
N ASP A 106 -10.27 -5.28 5.37
CA ASP A 106 -9.53 -5.82 4.25
C ASP A 106 -9.06 -4.67 3.35
N ALA A 107 -7.78 -4.31 3.47
CA ALA A 107 -7.19 -3.19 2.78
C ALA A 107 -6.50 -3.63 1.48
N ALA A 108 -6.96 -3.06 0.36
CA ALA A 108 -6.31 -3.02 -0.94
C ALA A 108 -5.57 -1.70 -1.20
N TRP A 109 -5.81 -0.67 -0.38
CA TRP A 109 -5.16 0.65 -0.51
C TRP A 109 -4.29 1.01 0.69
N SER A 110 -3.34 1.93 0.46
CA SER A 110 -2.54 2.53 1.53
C SER A 110 -3.34 3.60 2.27
N TRP A 111 -3.31 3.53 3.61
CA TRP A 111 -4.01 4.47 4.47
C TRP A 111 -3.02 5.39 5.20
N PRO A 112 -2.93 6.68 4.84
CA PRO A 112 -2.01 7.60 5.51
C PRO A 112 -2.44 7.92 6.94
N ASP A 113 -3.74 7.92 7.23
CA ASP A 113 -4.25 8.18 8.57
C ASP A 113 -5.44 7.26 8.88
N LEU A 114 -5.21 6.26 9.72
CA LEU A 114 -6.23 5.32 10.17
C LEU A 114 -7.27 5.96 11.11
N ALA A 115 -7.01 7.14 11.67
CA ALA A 115 -8.00 7.84 12.48
C ALA A 115 -9.21 8.29 11.64
N THR A 116 -9.02 8.50 10.33
CA THR A 116 -10.08 8.89 9.39
C THR A 116 -11.22 7.88 9.31
N ILE A 117 -10.94 6.61 9.60
CA ILE A 117 -11.88 5.48 9.58
C ILE A 117 -11.97 4.77 10.94
N ASN A 118 -11.52 5.44 12.01
CA ASN A 118 -11.55 4.94 13.38
C ASN A 118 -10.77 3.62 13.61
N TRP A 119 -9.64 3.41 12.94
CA TRP A 119 -8.79 2.20 13.07
C TRP A 119 -7.46 2.41 13.81
N SER A 120 -7.04 3.65 14.06
CA SER A 120 -5.68 4.00 14.53
C SER A 120 -5.19 3.34 15.82
N ARG A 121 -6.09 2.82 16.66
CA ARG A 121 -5.78 2.15 17.93
C ARG A 121 -6.56 0.86 18.13
N GLN A 122 -7.07 0.30 17.04
CA GLN A 122 -7.95 -0.86 17.12
C GLN A 122 -7.27 -2.15 16.68
N ILE A 123 -6.17 -2.07 15.92
CA ILE A 123 -5.54 -3.26 15.33
C ILE A 123 -4.79 -4.05 16.41
N SER A 124 -5.26 -5.26 16.71
CA SER A 124 -4.59 -6.19 17.64
C SER A 124 -3.96 -7.39 16.93
N SER A 125 -4.37 -7.69 15.70
CA SER A 125 -3.70 -8.66 14.83
C SER A 125 -3.91 -8.33 13.36
N PHE A 126 -3.05 -8.85 12.48
CA PHE A 126 -3.17 -8.64 11.04
C PHE A 126 -2.72 -9.87 10.25
N ARG A 127 -3.27 -10.06 9.05
CA ARG A 127 -2.84 -11.09 8.11
C ARG A 127 -2.50 -10.45 6.77
N SER A 128 -1.27 -10.67 6.30
CA SER A 128 -0.88 -10.29 4.94
C SER A 128 -1.32 -11.34 3.93
N TYR A 129 -1.78 -10.90 2.78
CA TYR A 129 -2.04 -11.78 1.64
C TYR A 129 -0.72 -12.16 0.96
N SER A 130 -0.67 -13.32 0.30
CA SER A 130 0.57 -13.89 -0.26
C SER A 130 1.29 -12.90 -1.19
N GLY A 131 2.54 -12.57 -0.85
CA GLY A 131 3.38 -11.63 -1.60
C GLY A 131 3.23 -10.15 -1.20
N ALA A 132 2.23 -9.81 -0.39
CA ALA A 132 2.12 -8.47 0.18
C ALA A 132 3.12 -8.26 1.32
N ASN A 133 3.78 -7.11 1.35
CA ASN A 133 4.70 -6.70 2.40
C ASN A 133 4.28 -5.32 2.94
N PRO A 134 3.24 -5.27 3.80
CA PRO A 134 2.75 -4.00 4.33
C PRO A 134 3.79 -3.37 5.25
N ARG A 135 3.98 -2.05 5.10
CA ARG A 135 4.81 -1.26 6.02
C ARG A 135 3.92 -0.60 7.06
N TRP A 136 4.33 -0.70 8.31
CA TRP A 136 3.56 -0.20 9.44
C TRP A 136 4.17 1.06 10.04
N TYR A 137 3.30 1.95 10.49
CA TYR A 137 3.64 3.27 10.99
C TYR A 137 2.82 3.54 12.24
N VAL A 138 3.48 4.01 13.31
CA VAL A 138 2.78 4.32 14.58
C VAL A 138 2.22 5.74 14.60
N LEU A 139 2.52 6.55 13.58
CA LEU A 139 2.03 7.92 13.40
C LEU A 139 1.37 8.10 12.02
N PRO A 140 0.42 9.04 11.88
CA PRO A 140 -0.17 9.39 10.59
C PRO A 140 0.87 9.86 9.56
N ASN A 141 0.48 9.85 8.30
CA ASN A 141 1.26 10.27 7.13
C ASN A 141 2.58 9.50 6.97
N TYR A 142 2.55 8.20 7.26
CA TYR A 142 3.70 7.30 7.10
C TYR A 142 4.91 7.71 7.96
N ALA A 143 4.66 8.28 9.14
CA ALA A 143 5.70 8.73 10.07
C ALA A 143 5.95 7.70 11.19
N GLY A 144 7.13 7.77 11.81
CA GLY A 144 7.49 6.90 12.95
C GLY A 144 7.55 5.42 12.58
N GLY A 145 8.06 5.10 11.39
CA GLY A 145 8.01 3.74 10.84
C GLY A 145 8.58 2.67 11.76
N VAL A 146 7.87 1.55 11.86
CA VAL A 146 8.30 0.34 12.54
C VAL A 146 8.21 -0.81 11.53
N SER A 147 9.30 -1.54 11.33
CA SER A 147 9.24 -2.77 10.56
C SER A 147 8.80 -3.89 11.49
N VAL A 148 7.54 -4.30 11.36
CA VAL A 148 7.00 -5.49 12.01
C VAL A 148 6.80 -6.53 10.91
N SER A 149 7.66 -7.55 10.92
CA SER A 149 7.64 -8.73 10.05
C SER A 149 6.94 -9.89 10.73
#